data_AF-A0A291Q0P8-F1
#
_entry.id   AF-A0A291Q0P8-F1
#
_cell.length_a   1.000
_cell.length_b   1.000
_cell.length_c   1.000
_cell.angle_alpha   90.00
_cell.angle_beta   90.00
_cell.angle_gamma   90.00
#
_symmetry.space_group_name_H-M   'P 1'
#
loop_
_entity.id
_entity.type
_entity.pdbx_description
1 polymer ?
#
loop_
_entity_poly.entity_id
_entity_poly.type
_entity_poly.pdbx_seq_one_letter_code
_entity_poly.pdbx_strand_id
1 'polypeptide(L)'
;MPRVLRLAAPALLALALTFVLAVPILLSSVGGDVFVFDDRPSLAANLVGNLVGFAGGLALLLPVSAARREGRTALIRQLTVCMATAAVATLGYGLTGGSVQFGLQFGTVTDGWVAELFGGAVFGVLIALYFGVAGLTRHAVPLGLPWAGSPSGRLAAQAGSGLLALAGLVVVKPWLLGQDLGTWPMVAGALCFTAALCLWAAARRQGTRTGVSHASEGRIVRRFMTGLLHGWAVCLLVGVAAGGTVGAVACAFSAVETSRAPDLDGKRLGKWSHHETPDGVRTAESSTEIAVILVYPHAGARPTAYPHGSRPPSCGQLCESFDTPVTFRAAQGDLRVLVDGDVDGKTVADAVNMLPELPGQSRTWLAQGAARHPLDRFLLPGAMGGVLIALIGGPASGLYRALSTPSDLIRAANPHVTLRTDRMASLSRSGVVAVMTGGVCVVLAWAFASRGGLDHVAAQMWVPMGTAALALTAWGQLAVARVWLALTGRMPWRIMTFLDEAHRRGVLRQSGAHYEFRHLHMQQRLASAAEVSQQDPRTTVPMA
;
A
#
# COMPACT_ATOMS: atom_id res chain seq x y z
N MET A 1 -13.81 13.86 -20.29
CA MET A 1 -13.38 12.54 -19.80
C MET A 1 -14.60 11.70 -19.40
N PRO A 2 -14.64 10.41 -19.77
CA PRO A 2 -15.60 9.45 -19.24
C PRO A 2 -15.62 9.45 -17.71
N ARG A 3 -16.77 9.13 -17.08
CA ARG A 3 -16.90 9.09 -15.61
C ARG A 3 -15.96 8.06 -15.00
N VAL A 4 -15.81 6.90 -15.63
CA VAL A 4 -14.91 5.81 -15.19
C VAL A 4 -13.45 6.28 -15.16
N LEU A 5 -13.01 6.98 -16.20
CA LEU A 5 -11.63 7.49 -16.27
C LEU A 5 -11.37 8.55 -15.20
N ARG A 6 -12.35 9.37 -14.83
CA ARG A 6 -12.20 10.34 -13.73
C ARG A 6 -12.06 9.66 -12.36
N LEU A 7 -12.71 8.52 -12.17
CA LEU A 7 -12.62 7.74 -10.93
C LEU A 7 -11.31 6.96 -10.85
N ALA A 8 -10.88 6.34 -11.95
CA ALA A 8 -9.66 5.53 -11.99
C ALA A 8 -8.37 6.35 -12.19
N ALA A 9 -8.45 7.58 -12.72
CA ALA A 9 -7.28 8.40 -13.06
C ALA A 9 -6.29 8.59 -11.90
N PRO A 10 -6.70 8.92 -10.67
CA PRO A 10 -5.77 9.03 -9.55
C PRO A 10 -5.11 7.69 -9.21
N ALA A 11 -5.85 6.58 -9.31
CA ALA A 11 -5.33 5.26 -9.04
C ALA A 11 -4.31 4.81 -10.11
N LEU A 12 -4.61 5.06 -11.38
CA LEU A 12 -3.68 4.81 -12.50
C LEU A 12 -2.41 5.65 -12.37
N LEU A 13 -2.52 6.93 -12.00
CA LEU A 13 -1.36 7.78 -11.77
C LEU A 13 -0.50 7.26 -10.61
N ALA A 14 -1.14 6.88 -9.49
CA ALA A 14 -0.45 6.34 -8.33
C ALA A 14 0.32 5.06 -8.68
N LEU A 15 -0.31 4.14 -9.42
CA LEU A 15 0.30 2.90 -9.86
C LEU A 15 1.47 3.15 -10.83
N ALA A 16 1.29 4.03 -11.81
CA ALA A 16 2.35 4.38 -12.76
C ALA A 16 3.57 5.01 -12.07
N LEU A 17 3.34 5.92 -11.12
CA LEU A 17 4.41 6.51 -10.31
C LEU A 17 5.12 5.46 -9.44
N THR A 18 4.36 4.53 -8.85
CA THR A 18 4.93 3.43 -8.06
C THR A 18 5.81 2.56 -8.93
N PHE A 19 5.37 2.23 -10.14
CA PHE A 19 6.15 1.46 -11.09
C PHE A 19 7.44 2.19 -11.46
N VAL A 20 7.38 3.48 -11.80
CA VAL A 20 8.58 4.29 -12.13
C VAL A 20 9.58 4.31 -10.98
N LEU A 21 9.11 4.43 -9.73
CA LEU A 21 9.99 4.38 -8.55
C LEU A 21 10.51 2.97 -8.25
N ALA A 22 9.79 1.93 -8.67
CA ALA A 22 10.21 0.55 -8.57
C ALA A 22 11.14 0.10 -9.71
N VAL A 23 11.22 0.83 -10.84
CA VAL A 23 12.09 0.47 -11.98
C VAL A 23 13.55 0.22 -11.57
N PRO A 24 14.21 1.06 -10.75
CA PRO A 24 15.58 0.79 -10.30
C PRO A 24 15.71 -0.53 -9.54
N ILE A 25 14.68 -0.89 -8.75
CA ILE A 25 14.61 -2.17 -8.02
C ILE A 25 14.39 -3.33 -9.00
N LEU A 26 13.49 -3.17 -9.96
CA LEU A 26 13.21 -4.18 -10.98
C LEU A 26 14.45 -4.44 -11.84
N LEU A 27 15.18 -3.39 -12.22
CA LEU A 27 16.39 -3.48 -13.02
C LEU A 27 17.57 -4.05 -12.22
N SER A 28 17.70 -3.74 -10.93
CA SER A 28 18.70 -4.40 -10.07
C SER A 28 18.34 -5.85 -9.75
N SER A 29 17.04 -6.18 -9.72
CA SER A 29 16.55 -7.56 -9.50
C SER A 29 16.77 -8.49 -10.70
N VAL A 30 17.21 -7.97 -11.86
CA VAL A 30 17.81 -8.80 -12.93
C VAL A 30 19.09 -9.51 -12.42
N GLY A 31 19.64 -9.05 -11.28
CA GLY A 31 20.72 -9.69 -10.51
C GLY A 31 20.30 -10.55 -9.32
N GLY A 32 19.00 -10.74 -9.02
CA GLY A 32 18.56 -11.86 -8.15
C GLY A 32 17.90 -11.58 -6.79
N ASP A 33 17.61 -10.34 -6.39
CA ASP A 33 16.97 -10.09 -5.08
C ASP A 33 15.78 -9.13 -5.20
N VAL A 34 14.73 -9.36 -4.38
CA VAL A 34 13.71 -8.41 -3.89
C VAL A 34 12.25 -8.54 -4.41
N PHE A 35 11.90 -9.40 -5.36
CA PHE A 35 10.46 -9.62 -5.67
C PHE A 35 9.90 -10.96 -5.20
N VAL A 36 8.86 -10.84 -4.37
CA VAL A 36 8.03 -11.89 -3.73
C VAL A 36 7.15 -12.65 -4.74
N PHE A 37 7.14 -12.26 -6.02
CA PHE A 37 6.31 -12.91 -7.03
C PHE A 37 7.09 -13.99 -7.74
N ASP A 38 6.68 -15.24 -7.54
CA ASP A 38 7.26 -16.42 -8.20
C ASP A 38 7.11 -16.35 -9.74
N ASP A 39 6.18 -15.54 -10.25
CA ASP A 39 5.85 -15.45 -11.68
C ASP A 39 5.25 -14.11 -12.13
N ARG A 40 5.39 -13.81 -13.43
CA ARG A 40 4.86 -12.58 -14.06
C ARG A 40 3.33 -12.42 -13.94
N PRO A 41 2.49 -13.47 -14.13
CA PRO A 41 1.05 -13.32 -13.94
C PRO A 41 0.66 -12.96 -12.50
N SER A 42 1.34 -13.48 -11.49
CA SER A 42 1.13 -13.11 -10.09
C SER A 42 1.42 -11.63 -9.82
N LEU A 43 2.53 -11.11 -10.36
CA LEU A 43 2.82 -9.67 -10.34
C LEU A 43 1.72 -8.85 -11.03
N ALA A 44 1.30 -9.26 -12.24
CA ALA A 44 0.25 -8.56 -12.98
C ALA A 44 -1.09 -8.57 -12.22
N ALA A 45 -1.43 -9.70 -11.60
CA ALA A 45 -2.63 -9.85 -10.81
C ALA A 45 -2.60 -8.96 -9.56
N ASN A 46 -1.48 -8.89 -8.85
CA ASN A 46 -1.30 -7.97 -7.73
C ASN A 46 -1.52 -6.51 -8.14
N LEU A 47 -0.94 -6.08 -9.27
CA LEU A 47 -1.08 -4.72 -9.80
C LEU A 47 -2.53 -4.41 -10.18
N VAL A 48 -3.23 -5.36 -10.83
CA VAL A 48 -4.66 -5.22 -11.16
C VAL A 48 -5.49 -5.14 -9.90
N GLY A 49 -5.21 -6.00 -8.92
CA GLY A 49 -5.86 -6.00 -7.61
C GLY A 49 -5.72 -4.65 -6.93
N ASN A 50 -4.49 -4.14 -6.83
CA ASN A 50 -4.17 -2.86 -6.24
C ASN A 50 -4.90 -1.71 -6.94
N LEU A 51 -4.90 -1.70 -8.28
CA LEU A 51 -5.62 -0.70 -9.07
C LEU A 51 -7.12 -0.71 -8.76
N VAL A 52 -7.75 -1.88 -8.81
CA VAL A 52 -9.19 -2.06 -8.58
C VAL A 52 -9.56 -1.70 -7.14
N GLY A 53 -8.81 -2.23 -6.17
CA GLY A 53 -9.00 -1.97 -4.75
C GLY A 53 -8.82 -0.49 -4.42
N PHE A 54 -7.79 0.17 -4.95
CA PHE A 54 -7.54 1.58 -4.70
C PHE A 54 -8.60 2.46 -5.39
N ALA A 55 -8.95 2.23 -6.65
CA ALA A 55 -9.99 2.98 -7.34
C ALA A 55 -11.37 2.81 -6.68
N GLY A 56 -11.73 1.58 -6.30
CA GLY A 56 -12.95 1.27 -5.56
C GLY A 56 -12.96 1.92 -4.18
N GLY A 57 -11.84 1.83 -3.46
CA GLY A 57 -11.63 2.50 -2.17
C GLY A 57 -11.77 4.02 -2.27
N LEU A 58 -11.22 4.66 -3.30
CA LEU A 58 -11.41 6.09 -3.53
C LEU A 58 -12.87 6.46 -3.77
N ALA A 59 -13.61 5.63 -4.51
CA ALA A 59 -15.02 5.87 -4.80
C ALA A 59 -15.92 5.69 -3.57
N LEU A 60 -15.63 4.68 -2.73
CA LEU A 60 -16.46 4.25 -1.62
C LEU A 60 -16.06 4.88 -0.28
N LEU A 61 -14.78 5.15 -0.03
CA LEU A 61 -14.30 5.63 1.27
C LEU A 61 -14.19 7.16 1.31
N LEU A 62 -13.75 7.80 0.22
CA LEU A 62 -13.50 9.24 0.21
C LEU A 62 -14.75 10.08 -0.14
N PRO A 63 -15.03 11.14 0.63
CA PRO A 63 -16.08 12.09 0.30
C PRO A 63 -15.78 12.82 -1.00
N VAL A 64 -16.84 13.20 -1.72
CA VAL A 64 -16.74 13.96 -2.97
C VAL A 64 -16.13 15.35 -2.74
N SER A 65 -16.50 16.01 -1.63
CA SER A 65 -16.12 17.39 -1.31
C SER A 65 -16.09 17.63 0.21
N ALA A 66 -15.26 18.57 0.67
CA ALA A 66 -15.06 18.89 2.08
C ALA A 66 -16.33 19.41 2.82
N ALA A 67 -17.36 19.83 2.09
CA ALA A 67 -18.57 20.44 2.66
C ALA A 67 -19.49 19.46 3.41
N ARG A 68 -19.33 18.13 3.24
CA ARG A 68 -20.19 17.15 3.93
C ARG A 68 -19.61 16.78 5.30
N ARG A 69 -20.28 17.21 6.37
CA ARG A 69 -20.09 16.65 7.73
C ARG A 69 -20.57 15.19 7.71
N GLU A 70 -19.65 14.25 7.47
CA GLU A 70 -19.95 12.82 7.37
C GLU A 70 -19.54 12.01 8.61
N GLY A 71 -19.25 12.61 9.76
CA GLY A 71 -18.59 11.93 10.89
C GLY A 71 -19.04 10.49 11.19
N ARG A 72 -20.33 10.26 11.49
CA ARG A 72 -20.85 8.91 11.80
C ARG A 72 -21.05 8.05 10.56
N THR A 73 -21.56 8.64 9.47
CA THR A 73 -21.85 7.92 8.22
C THR A 73 -20.56 7.46 7.51
N ALA A 74 -19.48 8.23 7.61
CA ALA A 74 -18.16 7.87 7.09
C ALA A 74 -17.57 6.68 7.82
N LEU A 75 -17.67 6.64 9.17
CA LEU A 75 -17.15 5.51 9.94
C LEU A 75 -17.89 4.21 9.60
N ILE A 76 -19.23 4.25 9.54
CA ILE A 76 -20.04 3.08 9.16
C ILE A 76 -19.64 2.61 7.76
N ARG A 77 -19.45 3.54 6.81
CA ARG A 77 -19.02 3.22 5.45
C ARG A 77 -17.61 2.62 5.40
N GLN A 78 -16.67 3.14 6.18
CA GLN A 78 -15.30 2.60 6.28
C GLN A 78 -15.32 1.18 6.85
N LEU A 79 -16.07 0.96 7.93
CA LEU A 79 -16.28 -0.37 8.50
C LEU A 79 -16.87 -1.35 7.48
N THR A 80 -18.00 -1.00 6.85
CA THR A 80 -18.71 -1.92 5.96
C THR A 80 -17.88 -2.27 4.74
N VAL A 81 -17.24 -1.29 4.10
CA VAL A 81 -16.41 -1.53 2.91
C VAL A 81 -15.18 -2.36 3.25
N CYS A 82 -14.47 -2.07 4.35
CA CYS A 82 -13.29 -2.83 4.72
C CYS A 82 -13.62 -4.26 5.17
N MET A 83 -14.69 -4.47 5.96
CA MET A 83 -15.15 -5.82 6.32
C MET A 83 -15.63 -6.60 5.09
N ALA A 84 -16.38 -5.97 4.18
CA ALA A 84 -16.84 -6.63 2.96
C ALA A 84 -15.65 -6.99 2.05
N THR A 85 -14.67 -6.10 1.89
CA THR A 85 -13.46 -6.38 1.09
C THR A 85 -12.66 -7.52 1.71
N ALA A 86 -12.47 -7.51 3.03
CA ALA A 86 -11.81 -8.57 3.76
C ALA A 86 -12.53 -9.92 3.59
N ALA A 87 -13.85 -9.96 3.78
CA ALA A 87 -14.65 -11.17 3.59
C ALA A 87 -14.55 -11.72 2.16
N VAL A 88 -14.70 -10.85 1.15
CA VAL A 88 -14.63 -11.25 -0.27
C VAL A 88 -13.23 -11.75 -0.62
N ALA A 89 -12.17 -11.10 -0.13
CA ALA A 89 -10.80 -11.54 -0.36
C ALA A 89 -10.53 -12.92 0.26
N THR A 90 -10.91 -13.12 1.53
CA THR A 90 -10.73 -14.41 2.22
C THR A 90 -11.56 -15.52 1.58
N LEU A 91 -12.83 -15.25 1.23
CA LEU A 91 -13.68 -16.21 0.52
C LEU A 91 -13.14 -16.55 -0.86
N GLY A 92 -12.75 -15.53 -1.63
CA GLY A 92 -12.20 -15.69 -2.97
C GLY A 92 -10.95 -16.56 -2.96
N TYR A 93 -10.05 -16.33 -2.01
CA TYR A 93 -8.85 -17.14 -1.83
C TYR A 93 -9.16 -18.60 -1.45
N GLY A 94 -10.06 -18.82 -0.47
CA GLY A 94 -10.46 -20.17 -0.06
C GLY A 94 -11.11 -20.96 -1.20
N LEU A 95 -12.01 -20.33 -1.96
CA LEU A 95 -12.73 -20.98 -3.08
C LEU A 95 -11.81 -21.40 -4.23
N THR A 96 -10.64 -20.77 -4.38
CA THR A 96 -9.64 -21.14 -5.41
C THR A 96 -8.64 -22.20 -4.95
N GLY A 97 -8.93 -22.92 -3.85
CA GLY A 97 -8.07 -23.98 -3.33
C GLY A 97 -6.89 -23.47 -2.50
N GLY A 98 -6.93 -22.20 -2.10
CA GLY A 98 -5.97 -21.62 -1.19
C GLY A 98 -6.10 -22.21 0.21
N SER A 99 -4.99 -22.63 0.81
CA SER A 99 -4.97 -23.23 2.14
C SER A 99 -5.07 -22.16 3.24
N VAL A 100 -6.25 -21.54 3.37
CA VAL A 100 -6.59 -20.60 4.47
C VAL A 100 -6.43 -21.24 5.86
N GLN A 101 -6.30 -22.57 5.89
CA GLN A 101 -6.20 -23.44 7.05
C GLN A 101 -4.87 -23.33 7.81
N PHE A 102 -3.79 -22.90 7.15
CA PHE A 102 -2.43 -22.85 7.72
C PHE A 102 -1.88 -21.44 7.91
N GLY A 103 -2.60 -20.40 7.47
CA GLY A 103 -1.96 -19.10 7.21
C GLY A 103 -2.82 -17.88 7.52
N LEU A 104 -3.04 -17.63 8.82
CA LEU A 104 -3.19 -16.25 9.31
C LEU A 104 -2.01 -15.81 10.18
N GLN A 105 -1.09 -16.73 10.51
CA GLN A 105 0.25 -16.34 10.90
C GLN A 105 0.94 -15.81 9.63
N PHE A 106 1.19 -14.50 9.66
CA PHE A 106 1.76 -13.73 8.58
C PHE A 106 2.96 -14.46 7.94
N GLY A 107 3.07 -14.46 6.61
CA GLY A 107 4.25 -15.00 5.91
C GLY A 107 4.25 -16.43 5.44
N THR A 108 3.20 -17.20 5.73
CA THR A 108 2.93 -18.42 4.96
C THR A 108 2.21 -17.99 3.68
N VAL A 109 3.01 -17.53 2.71
CA VAL A 109 2.53 -16.88 1.49
C VAL A 109 1.65 -17.83 0.70
N THR A 110 0.55 -17.25 0.26
CA THR A 110 -0.47 -17.81 -0.59
C THR A 110 0.06 -17.90 -2.02
N ASP A 111 0.29 -19.09 -2.55
CA ASP A 111 0.84 -19.22 -3.91
C ASP A 111 -0.22 -18.97 -4.99
N GLY A 112 0.16 -18.18 -6.00
CA GLY A 112 -0.57 -18.02 -7.25
C GLY A 112 -1.31 -16.70 -7.43
N TRP A 113 -1.60 -16.41 -8.70
CA TRP A 113 -2.11 -15.13 -9.16
C TRP A 113 -3.44 -14.68 -8.52
N VAL A 114 -4.29 -15.60 -8.08
CA VAL A 114 -5.57 -15.26 -7.45
C VAL A 114 -5.36 -14.65 -6.08
N ALA A 115 -4.47 -15.22 -5.28
CA ALA A 115 -4.18 -14.70 -3.95
C ALA A 115 -3.57 -13.30 -4.04
N GLU A 116 -2.70 -13.11 -5.01
CA GLU A 116 -2.09 -11.83 -5.29
C GLU A 116 -3.09 -10.77 -5.77
N LEU A 117 -4.07 -11.16 -6.59
CA LEU A 117 -5.17 -10.29 -6.98
C LEU A 117 -5.95 -9.78 -5.77
N PHE A 118 -6.34 -10.66 -4.86
CA PHE A 118 -7.11 -10.29 -3.67
C PHE A 118 -6.27 -9.55 -2.64
N GLY A 119 -5.02 -9.96 -2.42
CA GLY A 119 -4.07 -9.26 -1.56
C GLY A 119 -3.83 -7.83 -2.03
N GLY A 120 -3.57 -7.65 -3.34
CA GLY A 120 -3.48 -6.34 -3.97
C GLY A 120 -4.75 -5.50 -3.77
N ALA A 121 -5.94 -6.09 -3.93
CA ALA A 121 -7.21 -5.39 -3.73
C ALA A 121 -7.42 -4.90 -2.30
N VAL A 122 -7.17 -5.76 -1.29
CA VAL A 122 -7.23 -5.39 0.13
C VAL A 122 -6.25 -4.25 0.42
N PHE A 123 -5.05 -4.34 -0.12
CA PHE A 123 -4.01 -3.33 0.05
C PHE A 123 -4.38 -1.97 -0.57
N GLY A 124 -4.94 -1.97 -1.78
CA GLY A 124 -5.46 -0.76 -2.42
C GLY A 124 -6.58 -0.10 -1.60
N VAL A 125 -7.50 -0.90 -1.06
CA VAL A 125 -8.57 -0.40 -0.17
C VAL A 125 -7.98 0.17 1.12
N LEU A 126 -6.94 -0.44 1.68
CA LEU A 126 -6.27 0.02 2.91
C LEU A 126 -5.58 1.38 2.71
N ILE A 127 -4.91 1.59 1.57
CA ILE A 127 -4.36 2.90 1.20
C ILE A 127 -5.48 3.95 1.13
N ALA A 128 -6.60 3.63 0.47
CA ALA A 128 -7.75 4.52 0.40
C ALA A 128 -8.38 4.79 1.78
N LEU A 129 -8.39 3.80 2.68
CA LEU A 129 -8.86 3.95 4.06
C LEU A 129 -8.04 5.02 4.78
N TYR A 130 -6.70 4.96 4.74
CA TYR A 130 -5.86 5.95 5.39
C TYR A 130 -6.13 7.37 4.89
N PHE A 131 -6.35 7.55 3.58
CA PHE A 131 -6.73 8.85 3.04
C PHE A 131 -8.13 9.30 3.47
N GLY A 132 -9.09 8.37 3.53
CA GLY A 132 -10.44 8.62 4.02
C GLY A 132 -10.46 9.05 5.48
N VAL A 133 -9.70 8.37 6.34
CA VAL A 133 -9.55 8.70 7.78
C VAL A 133 -8.81 10.02 7.99
N ALA A 134 -7.81 10.31 7.15
CA ALA A 134 -7.15 11.61 7.13
C ALA A 134 -8.06 12.77 6.69
N GLY A 135 -9.23 12.47 6.10
CA GLY A 135 -10.19 13.46 5.63
C GLY A 135 -9.86 14.06 4.26
N LEU A 136 -9.09 13.35 3.44
CA LEU A 136 -8.89 13.73 2.04
C LEU A 136 -10.17 13.55 1.23
N THR A 137 -10.29 14.32 0.16
CA THR A 137 -11.47 14.35 -0.70
C THR A 137 -11.09 13.96 -2.11
N ARG A 138 -12.06 13.44 -2.88
CA ARG A 138 -11.83 13.10 -4.29
C ARG A 138 -11.51 14.32 -5.14
N HIS A 139 -12.17 15.45 -4.89
CA HIS A 139 -11.86 16.73 -5.54
C HIS A 139 -10.84 17.50 -4.71
N ALA A 140 -9.57 17.32 -5.08
CA ALA A 140 -8.47 17.93 -4.36
C ALA A 140 -8.50 19.47 -4.49
N VAL A 141 -8.34 20.15 -3.36
CA VAL A 141 -8.13 21.60 -3.33
C VAL A 141 -6.62 21.87 -3.40
N PRO A 142 -6.16 22.91 -4.11
CA PRO A 142 -4.74 23.23 -4.16
C PRO A 142 -4.15 23.46 -2.77
N LEU A 143 -2.94 22.99 -2.56
CA LEU A 143 -2.23 23.01 -1.29
C LEU A 143 -1.39 24.27 -1.14
N GLY A 144 -1.45 24.87 0.04
CA GLY A 144 -0.51 25.89 0.50
C GLY A 144 0.65 25.28 1.29
N LEU A 145 1.66 26.10 1.57
CA LEU A 145 2.78 25.74 2.44
C LEU A 145 2.40 26.00 3.91
N PRO A 146 2.35 24.97 4.79
CA PRO A 146 1.90 25.12 6.17
C PRO A 146 2.73 26.12 6.98
N TRP A 147 4.02 26.22 6.66
CA TRP A 147 5.01 27.06 7.33
C TRP A 147 5.21 28.44 6.70
N ALA A 148 4.57 28.77 5.58
CA ALA A 148 4.83 30.04 4.88
C ALA A 148 4.47 31.28 5.71
N GLY A 149 3.67 31.13 6.77
CA GLY A 149 3.22 32.21 7.65
C GLY A 149 4.07 32.49 8.89
N SER A 150 5.09 31.67 9.22
CA SER A 150 5.92 31.91 10.42
C SER A 150 7.42 31.67 10.15
N PRO A 151 8.33 32.51 10.70
CA PRO A 151 9.77 32.30 10.60
C PRO A 151 10.22 31.00 11.29
N SER A 152 9.64 30.70 12.44
CA SER A 152 9.90 29.48 13.21
C SER A 152 9.37 28.22 12.53
N GLY A 153 8.23 28.28 11.83
CA GLY A 153 7.73 27.17 11.01
C GLY A 153 8.64 26.86 9.82
N ARG A 154 9.30 27.86 9.25
CA ARG A 154 10.32 27.66 8.19
C ARG A 154 11.58 27.00 8.75
N LEU A 155 12.04 27.43 9.92
CA LEU A 155 13.16 26.78 10.61
C LEU A 155 12.82 25.32 10.94
N ALA A 156 11.60 25.03 11.39
CA ALA A 156 11.13 23.67 11.63
C ALA A 156 11.12 22.82 10.35
N ALA A 157 10.69 23.38 9.21
CA ALA A 157 10.72 22.68 7.93
C ALA A 157 12.16 22.44 7.42
N GLN A 158 13.08 23.39 7.64
CA GLN A 158 14.50 23.23 7.34
C GLN A 158 15.17 22.19 8.23
N ALA A 159 14.89 22.21 9.54
CA ALA A 159 15.36 21.21 10.49
C ALA A 159 14.82 19.81 10.12
N GLY A 160 13.52 19.71 9.79
CA GLY A 160 12.91 18.47 9.31
C GLY A 160 13.56 17.95 8.02
N SER A 161 13.94 18.84 7.09
CA SER A 161 14.72 18.44 5.93
C SER A 161 16.12 17.94 6.30
N GLY A 162 16.79 18.56 7.27
CA GLY A 162 18.09 18.09 7.76
C GLY A 162 17.98 16.69 8.37
N LEU A 163 16.94 16.45 9.19
CA LEU A 163 16.65 15.13 9.76
C LEU A 163 16.38 14.07 8.69
N LEU A 164 15.61 14.40 7.65
CA LEU A 164 15.37 13.46 6.54
C LEU A 164 16.64 13.13 5.76
N ALA A 165 17.52 14.11 5.54
CA ALA A 165 18.81 13.88 4.89
C ALA A 165 19.74 13.01 5.75
N LEU A 166 19.77 13.24 7.07
CA LEU A 166 20.51 12.41 8.02
C LEU A 166 19.96 10.97 8.06
N ALA A 167 18.64 10.80 8.08
CA ALA A 167 18.01 9.48 7.98
C ALA A 167 18.40 8.77 6.68
N GLY A 168 18.39 9.48 5.55
CA GLY A 168 18.87 8.95 4.27
C GLY A 168 20.33 8.48 4.32
N LEU A 169 21.21 9.25 4.98
CA LEU A 169 22.61 8.88 5.17
C LEU A 169 22.77 7.63 6.03
N VAL A 170 22.02 7.53 7.14
CA VAL A 170 22.03 6.36 8.02
C VAL A 170 21.61 5.09 7.27
N VAL A 171 20.57 5.19 6.43
CA VAL A 171 20.06 4.06 5.65
C VAL A 171 21.05 3.63 4.56
N VAL A 172 21.77 4.55 3.93
CA VAL A 172 22.71 4.25 2.83
C VAL A 172 24.11 3.86 3.33
N LYS A 173 24.45 4.20 4.57
CA LYS A 173 25.76 3.91 5.17
C LYS A 173 26.21 2.44 5.05
N PRO A 174 25.39 1.42 5.34
CA PRO A 174 25.78 0.01 5.18
C PRO A 174 26.26 -0.31 3.77
N TRP A 175 25.53 0.18 2.77
CA TRP A 175 25.86 0.01 1.35
C TRP A 175 27.14 0.77 0.97
N LEU A 176 27.34 2.01 1.45
CA LEU A 176 28.58 2.77 1.23
C LEU A 176 29.81 2.11 1.85
N LEU A 177 29.62 1.32 2.91
CA LEU A 177 30.69 0.58 3.58
C LEU A 177 30.93 -0.81 2.95
N GLY A 178 30.29 -1.12 1.82
CA GLY A 178 30.47 -2.38 1.10
C GLY A 178 29.78 -3.58 1.76
N GLN A 179 28.74 -3.36 2.58
CA GLN A 179 27.92 -4.45 3.09
C GLN A 179 26.85 -4.84 2.04
N ASP A 180 26.76 -6.13 1.72
CA ASP A 180 25.81 -6.70 0.76
C ASP A 180 24.37 -6.76 1.31
N LEU A 181 23.76 -5.60 1.60
CA LEU A 181 22.34 -5.48 1.99
C LEU A 181 21.40 -5.30 0.78
N GLY A 182 21.86 -5.61 -0.43
CA GLY A 182 21.13 -5.43 -1.68
C GLY A 182 20.91 -3.95 -2.05
N THR A 183 20.04 -3.70 -3.04
CA THR A 183 19.79 -2.34 -3.58
C THR A 183 18.74 -1.53 -2.82
N TRP A 184 18.03 -2.16 -1.88
CA TRP A 184 16.94 -1.52 -1.13
C TRP A 184 17.41 -0.31 -0.31
N PRO A 185 18.50 -0.38 0.48
CA PRO A 185 18.97 0.76 1.26
C PRO A 185 19.34 1.98 0.40
N MET A 186 19.84 1.74 -0.82
CA MET A 186 20.13 2.81 -1.79
C MET A 186 18.84 3.53 -2.24
N VAL A 187 17.80 2.79 -2.61
CA VAL A 187 16.52 3.36 -3.05
C VAL A 187 15.83 4.10 -1.91
N ALA A 188 15.85 3.53 -0.70
CA ALA A 188 15.35 4.15 0.51
C ALA A 188 16.01 5.50 0.80
N GLY A 189 17.35 5.51 0.77
CA GLY A 189 18.12 6.73 0.98
C GLY A 189 17.87 7.77 -0.11
N ALA A 190 17.83 7.36 -1.38
CA ALA A 190 17.53 8.26 -2.49
C ALA A 190 16.15 8.92 -2.32
N LEU A 191 15.14 8.17 -1.86
CA LEU A 191 13.82 8.70 -1.55
C LEU A 191 13.83 9.65 -0.35
N CYS A 192 14.60 9.34 0.71
CA CYS A 192 14.84 10.26 1.83
C CYS A 192 15.50 11.57 1.38
N PHE A 193 16.55 11.51 0.56
CA PHE A 193 17.23 12.69 0.02
C PHE A 193 16.33 13.50 -0.91
N THR A 194 15.53 12.84 -1.75
CA THR A 194 14.58 13.52 -2.64
C THR A 194 13.48 14.22 -1.84
N ALA A 195 12.94 13.57 -0.81
CA ALA A 195 11.97 14.16 0.10
C ALA A 195 12.57 15.35 0.88
N ALA A 196 13.80 15.22 1.38
CA ALA A 196 14.55 16.29 2.03
C ALA A 196 14.73 17.49 1.09
N LEU A 197 15.20 17.27 -0.14
CA LEU A 197 15.39 18.33 -1.13
C LEU A 197 14.07 19.04 -1.47
N CYS A 198 12.98 18.29 -1.64
CA CYS A 198 11.65 18.85 -1.89
C CYS A 198 11.17 19.71 -0.70
N LEU A 199 11.35 19.21 0.53
CA LEU A 199 10.96 19.92 1.74
C LEU A 199 11.81 21.19 1.93
N TRP A 200 13.12 21.11 1.73
CA TRP A 200 14.04 22.25 1.80
C TRP A 200 13.75 23.31 0.74
N ALA A 201 13.52 22.89 -0.52
CA ALA A 201 13.14 23.80 -1.60
C ALA A 201 11.79 24.48 -1.31
N ALA A 202 10.86 23.78 -0.67
CA ALA A 202 9.59 24.33 -0.24
C ALA A 202 9.73 25.24 1.00
N ALA A 203 10.67 24.99 1.90
CA ALA A 203 10.97 25.82 3.08
C ALA A 203 11.69 27.13 2.73
N ARG A 204 12.57 27.11 1.71
CA ARG A 204 13.31 28.29 1.24
C ARG A 204 12.44 29.29 0.48
N ARG A 205 11.29 28.88 -0.03
CA ARG A 205 10.40 29.80 -0.72
C ARG A 205 9.67 30.68 0.29
N GLN A 206 9.79 31.99 0.09
CA GLN A 206 8.78 32.90 0.61
C GLN A 206 7.47 32.52 -0.06
N GLY A 207 6.50 32.04 0.72
CA GLY A 207 5.12 32.20 0.28
C GLY A 207 4.96 33.70 0.03
N THR A 208 4.69 34.11 -1.22
CA THR A 208 4.19 35.46 -1.48
C THR A 208 3.12 35.71 -0.44
N ARG A 209 3.17 36.85 0.29
CA ARG A 209 2.27 37.22 1.41
C ARG A 209 0.80 37.08 0.99
N THR A 210 0.30 35.86 0.88
CA THR A 210 -1.12 35.54 0.83
C THR A 210 -1.56 35.85 2.24
N GLY A 211 -2.44 36.82 2.41
CA GLY A 211 -2.94 37.27 3.71
C GLY A 211 -3.71 36.15 4.43
N VAL A 212 -3.04 35.07 4.81
CA VAL A 212 -3.59 33.97 5.57
C VAL A 212 -3.53 34.39 7.02
N SER A 213 -4.65 34.22 7.72
CA SER A 213 -4.69 34.18 9.18
C SER A 213 -3.65 33.17 9.67
N HIS A 214 -2.57 33.68 10.26
CA HIS A 214 -1.49 32.95 10.90
C HIS A 214 -1.98 31.60 11.44
N ALA A 215 -1.56 30.50 10.79
CA ALA A 215 -1.62 29.21 11.46
C ALA A 215 -0.52 29.27 12.51
N SER A 216 -0.88 29.64 13.74
CA SER A 216 0.04 29.53 14.87
C SER A 216 0.60 28.10 14.91
N GLU A 217 1.83 27.92 15.39
CA GLU A 217 2.47 26.60 15.47
C GLU A 217 1.60 25.58 16.22
N GLY A 218 0.90 26.05 17.26
CA GLY A 218 -0.10 25.28 17.99
C GLY A 218 -1.22 24.71 17.11
N ARG A 219 -1.57 25.35 15.99
CA ARG A 219 -2.57 24.85 15.03
C ARG A 219 -2.05 23.64 14.25
N ILE A 220 -0.78 23.62 13.84
CA ILE A 220 -0.19 22.49 13.10
C ILE A 220 -0.06 21.29 14.05
N VAL A 221 0.50 21.51 15.25
CA VAL A 221 0.64 20.47 16.28
C VAL A 221 -0.74 19.92 16.68
N ARG A 222 -1.72 20.79 16.92
CA ARG A 222 -3.09 20.34 17.23
C ARG A 222 -3.71 19.52 16.10
N ARG A 223 -3.52 19.91 14.84
CA ARG A 223 -4.00 19.13 13.67
C ARG A 223 -3.31 17.78 13.56
N PHE A 224 -2.00 17.74 13.80
CA PHE A 224 -1.24 16.50 13.87
C PHE A 224 -1.79 15.58 14.96
N MET A 225 -1.88 16.05 16.21
CA MET A 225 -2.38 15.26 17.35
C MET A 225 -3.83 14.81 17.15
N THR A 226 -4.69 15.68 16.67
CA THR A 226 -6.10 15.32 16.39
C THR A 226 -6.17 14.29 15.27
N GLY A 227 -5.32 14.38 14.24
CA GLY A 227 -5.23 13.39 13.19
C GLY A 227 -4.63 12.06 13.64
N LEU A 228 -3.62 12.09 14.50
CA LEU A 228 -2.98 10.92 15.08
C LEU A 228 -3.95 10.10 15.93
N LEU A 229 -4.61 10.75 16.89
CA LEU A 229 -5.56 10.09 17.80
C LEU A 229 -6.80 9.59 17.06
N HIS A 230 -7.34 10.40 16.14
CA HIS A 230 -8.47 9.97 15.31
C HIS A 230 -8.07 8.82 14.38
N GLY A 231 -6.89 8.90 13.79
CA GLY A 231 -6.32 7.87 12.92
C GLY A 231 -6.16 6.54 13.65
N TRP A 232 -5.56 6.55 14.84
CA TRP A 232 -5.46 5.36 15.69
C TRP A 232 -6.82 4.77 16.04
N ALA A 233 -7.75 5.58 16.54
CA ALA A 233 -9.06 5.10 16.96
C ALA A 233 -9.84 4.44 15.80
N VAL A 234 -9.89 5.10 14.64
CA VAL A 234 -10.65 4.59 13.49
C VAL A 234 -9.94 3.41 12.84
N CYS A 235 -8.62 3.48 12.62
CA CYS A 235 -7.88 2.40 11.98
C CYS A 235 -7.80 1.15 12.87
N LEU A 236 -7.72 1.30 14.19
CA LEU A 236 -7.78 0.16 15.12
C LEU A 236 -9.16 -0.50 15.07
N LEU A 237 -10.23 0.30 15.13
CA LEU A 237 -11.60 -0.23 15.09
C LEU A 237 -11.92 -0.92 13.76
N VAL A 238 -11.59 -0.28 12.63
CA VAL A 238 -11.77 -0.87 11.30
C VAL A 238 -10.87 -2.07 11.10
N GLY A 239 -9.60 -1.99 11.53
CA GLY A 239 -8.62 -3.06 11.40
C GLY A 239 -8.98 -4.30 12.20
N VAL A 240 -9.39 -4.15 13.46
CA VAL A 240 -9.83 -5.28 14.30
C VAL A 240 -11.13 -5.88 13.76
N ALA A 241 -12.07 -5.07 13.29
CA ALA A 241 -13.31 -5.59 12.69
C ALA A 241 -13.07 -6.35 11.38
N ALA A 242 -12.25 -5.79 10.49
CA ALA A 242 -11.86 -6.44 9.23
C ALA A 242 -11.03 -7.70 9.49
N GLY A 243 -10.03 -7.64 10.38
CA GLY A 243 -9.21 -8.79 10.76
C GLY A 243 -10.01 -9.90 11.44
N GLY A 244 -10.96 -9.54 12.32
CA GLY A 244 -11.91 -10.48 12.89
C GLY A 244 -12.82 -11.12 11.85
N THR A 245 -13.22 -10.37 10.81
CA THR A 245 -13.97 -10.90 9.66
C THR A 245 -13.14 -11.91 8.88
N VAL A 246 -11.87 -11.60 8.60
CA VAL A 246 -10.92 -12.55 7.96
C VAL A 246 -10.83 -13.83 8.79
N GLY A 247 -10.61 -13.70 10.10
CA GLY A 247 -10.50 -14.84 11.01
C GLY A 247 -11.77 -15.69 11.05
N ALA A 248 -12.95 -15.06 11.16
CA ALA A 248 -14.23 -15.77 11.19
C ALA A 248 -14.52 -16.51 9.88
N VAL A 249 -14.28 -15.87 8.73
CA VAL A 249 -14.48 -16.47 7.40
C VAL A 249 -13.50 -17.63 7.18
N ALA A 250 -12.22 -17.43 7.49
CA ALA A 250 -11.20 -18.46 7.36
C ALA A 250 -11.48 -19.66 8.28
N CYS A 251 -11.92 -19.40 9.52
CA CYS A 251 -12.33 -20.45 10.45
C CYS A 251 -13.53 -21.25 9.92
N ALA A 252 -14.57 -20.57 9.42
CA ALA A 252 -15.75 -21.23 8.87
C ALA A 252 -15.40 -22.08 7.64
N PHE A 253 -14.57 -21.55 6.73
CA PHE A 253 -14.11 -22.27 5.56
C PHE A 253 -13.26 -23.49 5.95
N SER A 254 -12.29 -23.30 6.86
CA SER A 254 -11.44 -24.37 7.38
C SER A 254 -12.26 -25.48 8.04
N ALA A 255 -13.27 -25.14 8.84
CA ALA A 255 -14.14 -26.12 9.48
C ALA A 255 -14.90 -26.99 8.45
N VAL A 256 -15.42 -26.37 7.37
CA VAL A 256 -16.11 -27.10 6.30
C VAL A 256 -15.16 -28.06 5.57
N GLU A 257 -13.97 -27.60 5.22
CA GLU A 257 -13.02 -28.39 4.44
C GLU A 257 -12.39 -29.51 5.26
N THR A 258 -12.01 -29.24 6.52
CA THR A 258 -11.45 -30.24 7.44
C THR A 258 -12.46 -31.29 7.89
N SER A 259 -13.77 -30.97 7.92
CA SER A 259 -14.84 -31.95 8.21
C SER A 259 -14.92 -33.10 7.19
N ARG A 260 -14.38 -32.88 5.99
CA ARG A 260 -14.34 -33.87 4.90
C ARG A 260 -12.98 -34.53 4.74
N ALA A 261 -11.99 -34.14 5.55
CA ALA A 261 -10.64 -34.63 5.39
C ALA A 261 -10.51 -36.09 5.88
N PRO A 262 -9.83 -36.95 5.10
CA PRO A 262 -9.67 -38.35 5.45
C PRO A 262 -8.78 -38.49 6.68
N ASP A 263 -9.07 -39.47 7.53
CA ASP A 263 -8.16 -39.82 8.61
C ASP A 263 -6.97 -40.62 8.04
N LEU A 264 -5.78 -40.03 8.15
CA LEU A 264 -4.53 -40.55 7.63
C LEU A 264 -3.62 -41.13 8.71
N ASP A 265 -4.00 -41.13 9.99
CA ASP A 265 -3.14 -41.67 11.03
C ASP A 265 -2.73 -43.14 10.76
N GLY A 266 -1.43 -43.41 10.84
CA GLY A 266 -0.83 -44.71 10.50
C GLY A 266 -0.88 -45.10 9.03
N LYS A 267 -1.36 -44.23 8.12
CA LYS A 267 -1.49 -44.51 6.68
C LYS A 267 -0.39 -43.84 5.87
N ARG A 268 -0.05 -44.48 4.74
CA ARG A 268 0.88 -43.94 3.74
C ARG A 268 0.09 -43.46 2.52
N LEU A 269 0.35 -42.24 2.07
CA LEU A 269 -0.22 -41.67 0.86
C LEU A 269 0.91 -41.40 -0.15
N GLY A 270 1.09 -42.31 -1.09
CA GLY A 270 2.23 -42.26 -2.01
C GLY A 270 3.56 -42.28 -1.26
N LYS A 271 4.33 -41.20 -1.39
CA LYS A 271 5.66 -41.03 -0.75
C LYS A 271 5.61 -40.46 0.67
N TRP A 272 4.42 -40.28 1.25
CA TRP A 272 4.24 -39.62 2.55
C TRP A 272 3.67 -40.55 3.60
N SER A 273 4.33 -40.67 4.75
CA SER A 273 3.83 -41.37 5.94
C SER A 273 3.27 -40.39 6.97
N HIS A 274 2.13 -40.75 7.58
CA HIS A 274 1.41 -39.88 8.50
C HIS A 274 1.29 -40.52 9.87
N HIS A 275 1.48 -39.71 10.91
CA HIS A 275 1.38 -40.17 12.29
C HIS A 275 0.81 -39.08 13.20
N GLU A 276 -0.13 -39.44 14.07
CA GLU A 276 -0.65 -38.58 15.13
C GLU A 276 -0.20 -39.10 16.50
N THR A 277 0.46 -38.24 17.29
CA THR A 277 0.82 -38.59 18.66
C THR A 277 -0.40 -38.43 19.59
N PRO A 278 -0.42 -39.09 20.75
CA PRO A 278 -1.49 -38.93 21.74
C PRO A 278 -1.71 -37.48 22.21
N ASP A 279 -0.66 -36.65 22.14
CA ASP A 279 -0.70 -35.21 22.45
C ASP A 279 -1.36 -34.36 21.35
N GLY A 280 -1.84 -34.98 20.26
CA GLY A 280 -2.47 -34.32 19.12
C GLY A 280 -1.49 -33.66 18.15
N VAL A 281 -0.20 -34.02 18.20
CA VAL A 281 0.79 -33.57 17.22
C VAL A 281 0.71 -34.46 15.98
N ARG A 282 0.56 -33.85 14.82
CA ARG A 282 0.49 -34.57 13.54
C ARG A 282 1.75 -34.35 12.74
N THR A 283 2.32 -35.43 12.22
CA THR A 283 3.51 -35.38 11.37
C THR A 283 3.24 -36.06 10.03
N ALA A 284 3.71 -35.44 8.95
CA ALA A 284 3.78 -36.02 7.63
C ALA A 284 5.26 -36.06 7.18
N GLU A 285 5.80 -37.26 7.01
CA GLU A 285 7.20 -37.49 6.67
C GLU A 285 7.33 -37.97 5.22
N SER A 286 8.22 -37.33 4.47
CA SER A 286 8.56 -37.76 3.12
C SER A 286 9.53 -38.92 3.18
N SER A 287 9.23 -40.00 2.43
CA SER A 287 10.17 -41.10 2.24
C SER A 287 11.18 -40.90 1.12
N THR A 288 11.05 -39.80 0.37
CA THR A 288 12.02 -39.39 -0.65
C THR A 288 12.71 -38.12 -0.20
N GLU A 289 13.97 -37.97 -0.58
CA GLU A 289 14.70 -36.72 -0.42
C GLU A 289 13.97 -35.61 -1.19
N ILE A 290 13.69 -34.52 -0.50
CA ILE A 290 13.18 -33.29 -1.07
C ILE A 290 14.31 -32.29 -0.93
N ALA A 291 14.57 -31.59 -2.02
CA ALA A 291 15.61 -30.59 -2.07
C ALA A 291 15.12 -29.32 -1.34
N VAL A 292 15.85 -28.92 -0.30
CA VAL A 292 15.50 -27.79 0.58
C VAL A 292 16.63 -26.78 0.63
N ILE A 293 16.26 -25.50 0.62
CA ILE A 293 17.17 -24.39 0.88
C ILE A 293 16.83 -23.81 2.25
N LEU A 294 17.78 -23.87 3.20
CA LEU A 294 17.68 -23.16 4.47
C LEU A 294 18.36 -21.81 4.38
N VAL A 295 17.63 -20.78 4.82
CA VAL A 295 18.13 -19.41 4.91
C VAL A 295 18.21 -19.01 6.37
N TYR A 296 19.38 -18.54 6.80
CA TYR A 296 19.60 -18.05 8.17
C TYR A 296 19.53 -16.51 8.20
N PRO A 297 18.49 -15.89 8.80
CA PRO A 297 18.34 -14.44 8.77
C PRO A 297 19.45 -13.69 9.52
N HIS A 298 19.90 -14.24 10.65
CA HIS A 298 21.04 -13.77 11.44
C HIS A 298 21.49 -14.87 12.42
N ALA A 299 22.68 -14.72 13.01
CA ALA A 299 23.18 -15.65 14.03
C ALA A 299 22.15 -15.80 15.18
N GLY A 300 21.74 -17.05 15.44
CA GLY A 300 20.75 -17.39 16.48
C GLY A 300 19.27 -17.24 16.07
N ALA A 301 18.96 -16.78 14.85
CA ALA A 301 17.61 -16.87 14.31
C ALA A 301 17.27 -18.31 13.90
N ARG A 302 15.98 -18.64 13.86
CA ARG A 302 15.51 -19.89 13.26
C ARG A 302 15.66 -19.81 11.74
N PRO A 303 16.07 -20.91 11.08
CA PRO A 303 16.18 -20.93 9.63
C PRO A 303 14.79 -21.00 8.97
N THR A 304 14.70 -20.43 7.78
CA THR A 304 13.52 -20.53 6.91
C THR A 304 13.80 -21.54 5.80
N ALA A 305 12.91 -22.52 5.63
CA ALA A 305 13.02 -23.54 4.59
C ALA A 305 12.23 -23.15 3.33
N TYR A 306 12.86 -23.25 2.17
CA TYR A 306 12.27 -23.02 0.86
C TYR A 306 12.44 -24.24 -0.07
N PRO A 307 11.54 -24.47 -1.04
CA PRO A 307 11.66 -25.56 -2.01
C PRO A 307 12.78 -25.29 -3.03
N HIS A 308 13.41 -26.35 -3.53
CA HIS A 308 14.45 -26.25 -4.55
C HIS A 308 13.93 -25.69 -5.87
N GLY A 309 14.53 -24.57 -6.32
CA GLY A 309 14.09 -23.79 -7.48
C GLY A 309 13.51 -22.42 -7.12
N SER A 310 13.16 -22.22 -5.85
CA SER A 310 12.93 -20.88 -5.30
C SER A 310 14.27 -20.11 -5.22
N ARG A 311 14.19 -18.77 -5.27
CA ARG A 311 15.33 -17.87 -5.11
C ARG A 311 15.09 -17.02 -3.88
N PRO A 312 15.45 -17.50 -2.68
CA PRO A 312 15.18 -16.75 -1.47
C PRO A 312 15.99 -15.45 -1.44
N PRO A 313 15.43 -14.37 -0.85
CA PRO A 313 16.14 -13.10 -0.74
C PRO A 313 17.39 -13.26 0.13
N SER A 314 18.51 -12.67 -0.30
CA SER A 314 19.80 -12.70 0.43
C SER A 314 20.51 -14.05 0.44
N CYS A 315 20.28 -14.91 -0.57
CA CYS A 315 20.97 -16.19 -0.68
C CYS A 315 22.44 -16.03 -1.11
N GLY A 316 23.27 -15.70 -0.13
CA GLY A 316 24.73 -15.60 -0.21
C GLY A 316 25.42 -16.54 0.80
N GLN A 317 26.22 -16.00 1.73
CA GLN A 317 26.95 -16.78 2.76
C GLN A 317 26.06 -17.48 3.81
N LEU A 318 24.74 -17.29 3.78
CA LEU A 318 23.78 -17.71 4.82
C LEU A 318 22.74 -18.72 4.30
N CYS A 319 23.02 -19.36 3.17
CA CYS A 319 22.18 -20.39 2.58
C CYS A 319 22.88 -21.75 2.61
N GLU A 320 22.16 -22.78 3.04
CA GLU A 320 22.57 -24.17 2.90
C GLU A 320 21.50 -24.90 2.09
N SER A 321 21.93 -25.60 1.04
CA SER A 321 21.07 -26.44 0.22
C SER A 321 21.45 -27.90 0.40
N PHE A 322 20.47 -28.75 0.62
CA PHE A 322 20.68 -30.19 0.76
C PHE A 322 19.43 -30.96 0.33
N ASP A 323 19.64 -32.19 -0.07
CA ASP A 323 18.58 -33.15 -0.39
C ASP A 323 18.35 -34.04 0.82
N THR A 324 17.19 -33.93 1.46
CA THR A 324 16.94 -34.64 2.72
C THR A 324 15.46 -35.01 2.87
N PRO A 325 15.13 -36.09 3.60
CA PRO A 325 13.76 -36.36 3.99
C PRO A 325 13.21 -35.20 4.83
N VAL A 326 12.07 -34.66 4.42
CA VAL A 326 11.41 -33.57 5.13
C VAL A 326 10.26 -34.11 5.97
N THR A 327 10.21 -33.74 7.24
CA THR A 327 9.07 -34.01 8.11
C THR A 327 8.29 -32.74 8.39
N PHE A 328 7.07 -32.63 7.87
CA PHE A 328 6.14 -31.59 8.29
C PHE A 328 5.55 -31.96 9.64
N ARG A 329 5.75 -31.11 10.64
CA ARG A 329 5.18 -31.26 11.98
C ARG A 329 4.17 -30.15 12.21
N ALA A 330 2.91 -30.52 12.32
CA ALA A 330 1.84 -29.66 12.79
C ALA A 330 1.64 -29.90 14.30
N ALA A 331 2.12 -28.97 15.13
CA ALA A 331 1.95 -29.03 16.57
C ALA A 331 1.29 -27.75 17.06
N GLN A 332 0.14 -27.85 17.74
CA GLN A 332 -0.59 -26.70 18.28
C GLN A 332 -0.92 -25.61 17.22
N GLY A 333 -1.49 -25.93 16.06
CA GLY A 333 -0.83 -26.33 14.81
C GLY A 333 0.00 -25.24 14.12
N ASP A 334 1.14 -24.92 14.70
CA ASP A 334 2.24 -24.30 13.96
C ASP A 334 2.75 -25.36 12.99
N LEU A 335 2.77 -25.04 11.69
CA LEU A 335 3.28 -25.96 10.68
C LEU A 335 4.76 -25.69 10.51
N ARG A 336 5.56 -26.58 11.09
CA ARG A 336 7.01 -26.51 11.01
C ARG A 336 7.54 -27.60 10.12
N VAL A 337 8.66 -27.31 9.48
CA VAL A 337 9.41 -28.29 8.74
C VAL A 337 10.61 -28.70 9.59
N LEU A 338 10.66 -29.98 9.91
CA LEU A 338 11.84 -30.62 10.50
C LEU A 338 12.67 -31.17 9.36
N VAL A 339 13.92 -30.77 9.35
CA VAL A 339 14.89 -31.10 8.32
C VAL A 339 16.04 -31.85 8.99
N ASP A 340 16.39 -33.04 8.51
CA ASP A 340 17.57 -33.74 9.04
C ASP A 340 18.82 -32.93 8.70
N GLY A 341 19.52 -32.44 9.75
CA GLY A 341 20.73 -31.64 9.63
C GLY A 341 22.00 -32.47 9.80
N ASP A 342 23.12 -31.99 9.25
CA ASP A 342 24.40 -32.72 9.15
C ASP A 342 25.13 -32.90 10.50
N VAL A 343 24.81 -32.12 11.54
CA VAL A 343 25.67 -32.06 12.75
C VAL A 343 25.04 -32.51 14.08
N ASP A 344 23.74 -32.38 14.36
CA ASP A 344 23.19 -32.86 15.66
C ASP A 344 21.63 -32.88 15.69
N GLY A 345 21.02 -33.68 14.82
CA GLY A 345 19.58 -33.95 14.83
C GLY A 345 18.72 -33.02 13.95
N LYS A 346 17.38 -33.21 14.03
CA LYS A 346 16.40 -32.50 13.19
C LYS A 346 16.40 -30.99 13.46
N THR A 347 16.78 -30.20 12.46
CA THR A 347 16.70 -28.73 12.49
C THR A 347 15.26 -28.31 12.26
N VAL A 348 14.73 -27.47 13.16
CA VAL A 348 13.38 -26.92 13.06
C VAL A 348 13.42 -25.63 12.25
N ALA A 349 12.74 -25.62 11.11
CA ALA A 349 12.66 -24.49 10.20
C ALA A 349 11.22 -24.04 9.96
N ASP A 350 11.05 -22.74 9.69
CA ASP A 350 9.77 -22.19 9.27
C ASP A 350 9.52 -22.56 7.81
N ALA A 351 8.35 -23.12 7.52
CA ALA A 351 8.01 -23.69 6.21
C ALA A 351 7.43 -22.63 5.27
N VAL A 352 8.25 -22.02 4.42
CA VAL A 352 7.80 -20.99 3.45
C VAL A 352 7.76 -21.58 2.05
N ASN A 353 6.62 -21.44 1.36
CA ASN A 353 6.36 -22.00 0.01
C ASN A 353 6.61 -23.52 -0.12
N MET A 354 6.65 -24.25 0.99
CA MET A 354 6.87 -25.70 1.04
C MET A 354 5.56 -26.50 1.02
N LEU A 355 4.42 -25.82 1.13
CA LEU A 355 3.09 -26.44 1.15
C LEU A 355 2.67 -27.11 -0.18
N PRO A 356 3.06 -26.59 -1.37
CA PRO A 356 2.81 -27.25 -2.64
C PRO A 356 3.38 -28.68 -2.73
N GLU A 357 4.51 -28.96 -2.06
CA GLU A 357 5.17 -30.27 -2.05
C GLU A 357 4.33 -31.35 -1.34
N LEU A 358 3.45 -30.95 -0.42
CA LEU A 358 2.53 -31.85 0.26
C LEU A 358 1.33 -32.20 -0.63
N PRO A 359 0.90 -33.47 -0.66
CA PRO A 359 -0.37 -33.86 -1.28
C PRO A 359 -1.55 -33.14 -0.62
N GLY A 360 -2.57 -32.77 -1.40
CA GLY A 360 -3.73 -32.03 -0.88
C GLY A 360 -4.43 -32.69 0.31
N GLN A 361 -4.56 -34.03 0.29
CA GLN A 361 -5.14 -34.78 1.42
C GLN A 361 -4.30 -34.64 2.70
N SER A 362 -2.97 -34.73 2.59
CA SER A 362 -2.04 -34.53 3.71
C SER A 362 -2.16 -33.13 4.31
N ARG A 363 -2.31 -32.09 3.47
CA ARG A 363 -2.56 -30.71 3.92
C ARG A 363 -3.85 -30.64 4.74
N THR A 364 -4.96 -31.11 4.19
CA THR A 364 -6.25 -31.03 4.89
C THR A 364 -6.29 -31.82 6.20
N TRP A 365 -5.56 -32.94 6.28
CA TRP A 365 -5.42 -33.73 7.51
C TRP A 365 -4.55 -33.02 8.55
N LEU A 366 -3.38 -32.47 8.17
CA LEU A 366 -2.53 -31.70 9.08
C LEU A 366 -3.27 -30.47 9.64
N ALA A 367 -4.19 -29.88 8.86
CA ALA A 367 -4.96 -28.70 9.25
C ALA A 367 -6.09 -28.94 10.26
N GLN A 368 -6.62 -30.17 10.40
CA GLN A 368 -7.79 -30.40 11.27
C GLN A 368 -7.50 -30.03 12.74
N GLY A 369 -6.24 -30.12 13.18
CA GLY A 369 -5.82 -29.67 14.52
C GLY A 369 -5.95 -28.16 14.73
N ALA A 370 -5.75 -27.35 13.69
CA ALA A 370 -5.86 -25.89 13.78
C ALA A 370 -7.31 -25.43 13.99
N ALA A 371 -8.30 -26.18 13.47
CA ALA A 371 -9.72 -25.88 13.66
C ALA A 371 -10.19 -26.04 15.13
N ARG A 372 -9.46 -26.78 15.97
CA ARG A 372 -9.80 -27.00 17.38
C ARG A 372 -9.56 -25.76 18.28
N HIS A 373 -8.72 -24.82 17.85
CA HIS A 373 -8.38 -23.60 18.62
C HIS A 373 -8.62 -22.32 17.78
N PRO A 374 -9.88 -21.98 17.47
CA PRO A 374 -10.19 -20.92 16.51
C PRO A 374 -9.77 -19.52 16.97
N LEU A 375 -9.78 -19.27 18.28
CA LEU A 375 -9.40 -17.98 18.87
C LEU A 375 -7.93 -17.64 18.60
N ASP A 376 -7.02 -18.53 18.94
CA ASP A 376 -5.58 -18.30 18.82
C ASP A 376 -5.10 -18.32 17.36
N ARG A 377 -5.80 -19.05 16.50
CA ARG A 377 -5.36 -19.34 15.13
C ARG A 377 -5.94 -18.43 14.07
N PHE A 378 -7.16 -17.95 14.29
CA PHE A 378 -7.83 -17.13 13.29
C PHE A 378 -8.14 -15.72 13.79
N LEU A 379 -8.66 -15.59 15.01
CA LEU A 379 -9.10 -14.29 15.52
C LEU A 379 -7.94 -13.44 16.05
N LEU A 380 -7.00 -14.03 16.79
CA LEU A 380 -5.86 -13.30 17.34
C LEU A 380 -4.93 -12.72 16.26
N PRO A 381 -4.50 -13.47 15.22
CA PRO A 381 -3.68 -12.89 14.16
C PRO A 381 -4.42 -11.82 13.35
N GLY A 382 -5.72 -12.02 13.10
CA GLY A 382 -6.57 -11.00 12.49
C GLY A 382 -6.62 -9.71 13.32
N ALA A 383 -6.80 -9.81 14.64
CA ALA A 383 -6.79 -8.66 15.54
C ALA A 383 -5.42 -7.97 15.57
N MET A 384 -4.32 -8.73 15.55
CA MET A 384 -2.95 -8.20 15.45
C MET A 384 -2.72 -7.44 14.13
N GLY A 385 -3.25 -7.94 13.02
CA GLY A 385 -3.25 -7.22 11.73
C GLY A 385 -3.99 -5.88 11.84
N GLY A 386 -5.09 -5.84 12.60
CA GLY A 386 -5.79 -4.61 12.93
C GLY A 386 -4.96 -3.60 13.72
N VAL A 387 -4.16 -4.08 14.68
CA VAL A 387 -3.21 -3.24 15.43
C VAL A 387 -2.14 -2.67 14.51
N LEU A 388 -1.61 -3.48 13.58
CA LEU A 388 -0.61 -3.03 12.59
C LEU A 388 -1.17 -1.90 11.71
N ILE A 389 -2.40 -2.08 11.20
CA ILE A 389 -3.13 -1.06 10.43
C ILE A 389 -3.27 0.24 11.23
N ALA A 390 -3.55 0.15 12.53
CA ALA A 390 -3.62 1.33 13.40
C ALA A 390 -2.27 2.03 13.55
N LEU A 391 -1.20 1.27 13.82
CA LEU A 391 0.15 1.81 14.03
C LEU A 391 0.65 2.60 12.81
N ILE A 392 0.26 2.22 11.60
CA ILE A 392 0.54 2.96 10.36
C ILE A 392 -0.47 4.12 10.16
N GLY A 393 -1.76 3.84 10.30
CA GLY A 393 -2.84 4.77 9.97
C GLY A 393 -2.88 6.02 10.84
N GLY A 394 -2.47 5.94 12.12
CA GLY A 394 -2.38 7.10 13.02
C GLY A 394 -1.39 8.15 12.54
N PRO A 395 -0.07 7.85 12.48
CA PRO A 395 0.95 8.77 12.01
C PRO A 395 0.65 9.31 10.60
N ALA A 396 0.19 8.45 9.68
CA ALA A 396 -0.22 8.87 8.34
C ALA A 396 -1.34 9.92 8.40
N SER A 397 -2.40 9.67 9.16
CA SER A 397 -3.53 10.60 9.33
C SER A 397 -3.12 11.91 9.99
N GLY A 398 -2.30 11.85 11.03
CA GLY A 398 -1.73 13.03 11.70
C GLY A 398 -0.96 13.91 10.72
N LEU A 399 -0.05 13.29 9.96
CA LEU A 399 0.79 13.98 9.00
C LEU A 399 -0.01 14.59 7.85
N TYR A 400 -0.97 13.84 7.29
CA TYR A 400 -1.85 14.38 6.25
C TYR A 400 -2.64 15.59 6.75
N ARG A 401 -3.21 15.56 7.96
CA ARG A 401 -3.97 16.70 8.50
C ARG A 401 -3.08 17.89 8.85
N ALA A 402 -1.84 17.64 9.27
CA ALA A 402 -0.86 18.70 9.55
C ALA A 402 -0.42 19.42 8.26
N LEU A 403 -0.17 18.66 7.19
CA LEU A 403 0.38 19.16 5.93
C LEU A 403 -0.68 19.59 4.90
N SER A 404 -1.94 19.17 5.05
CA SER A 404 -3.03 19.53 4.13
C SER A 404 -3.65 20.88 4.50
N THR A 405 -2.89 21.95 4.28
CA THR A 405 -3.40 23.33 4.38
C THR A 405 -3.94 23.78 3.02
N PRO A 406 -5.26 24.04 2.87
CA PRO A 406 -5.80 24.55 1.63
C PRO A 406 -5.18 25.91 1.28
N SER A 407 -4.88 26.14 0.00
CA SER A 407 -4.46 27.45 -0.48
C SER A 407 -5.66 28.39 -0.57
N ASP A 408 -5.48 29.65 -0.19
CA ASP A 408 -6.47 30.70 -0.43
C ASP A 408 -6.42 31.14 -1.90
N LEU A 409 -7.38 30.68 -2.69
CA LEU A 409 -7.47 30.96 -4.12
C LEU A 409 -7.95 32.39 -4.42
N ILE A 410 -8.64 33.02 -3.48
CA ILE A 410 -9.20 34.37 -3.64
C ILE A 410 -8.11 35.42 -3.38
N ARG A 411 -7.27 35.19 -2.36
CA ARG A 411 -6.15 36.08 -2.01
C ARG A 411 -4.85 35.77 -2.74
N ALA A 412 -4.83 34.75 -3.60
CA ALA A 412 -3.65 34.41 -4.38
C ALA A 412 -3.35 35.47 -5.44
N ALA A 413 -2.09 35.92 -5.51
CA ALA A 413 -1.69 36.99 -6.41
C ALA A 413 -1.61 36.58 -7.89
N ASN A 414 -1.33 35.30 -8.20
CA ASN A 414 -1.13 34.83 -9.57
C ASN A 414 -1.34 33.30 -9.72
N PRO A 415 -2.08 32.82 -10.74
CA PRO A 415 -2.25 31.41 -11.07
C PRO A 415 -0.93 30.60 -11.18
N HIS A 416 0.11 31.17 -11.77
CA HIS A 416 1.43 30.52 -11.89
C HIS A 416 2.09 30.30 -10.53
N VAL A 417 1.98 31.28 -9.64
CA VAL A 417 2.54 31.21 -8.28
C VAL A 417 1.78 30.18 -7.46
N THR A 418 0.45 30.13 -7.57
CA THR A 418 -0.38 29.11 -6.93
C THR A 418 -0.01 27.71 -7.42
N LEU A 419 0.10 27.49 -8.74
CA LEU A 419 0.47 26.19 -9.29
C LEU A 419 1.87 25.74 -8.85
N ARG A 420 2.84 26.67 -8.81
CA ARG A 420 4.22 26.37 -8.39
C ARG A 420 4.29 26.08 -6.89
N THR A 421 3.42 26.69 -6.09
CA THR A 421 3.30 26.48 -4.64
C THR A 421 2.62 25.15 -4.34
N ASP A 422 1.48 24.87 -4.99
CA ASP A 422 0.76 23.61 -4.92
C ASP A 422 1.66 22.43 -5.31
N ARG A 423 2.45 22.56 -6.39
CA ARG A 423 3.43 21.54 -6.79
C ARG A 423 4.45 21.23 -5.68
N MET A 424 5.02 22.26 -5.04
CA MET A 424 6.01 22.05 -3.99
C MET A 424 5.40 21.50 -2.70
N ALA A 425 4.21 21.98 -2.33
CA ALA A 425 3.47 21.46 -1.18
C ALA A 425 3.05 20.00 -1.40
N SER A 426 2.67 19.66 -2.64
CA SER A 426 2.29 18.31 -3.05
C SER A 426 3.48 17.35 -2.98
N LEU A 427 4.64 17.73 -3.54
CA LEU A 427 5.86 16.91 -3.52
C LEU A 427 6.43 16.76 -2.10
N SER A 428 6.49 17.84 -1.31
CA SER A 428 6.99 17.78 0.06
C SER A 428 6.07 16.92 0.94
N ARG A 429 4.75 17.12 0.90
CA ARG A 429 3.80 16.29 1.66
C ARG A 429 3.92 14.82 1.29
N SER A 430 3.95 14.50 0.00
CA SER A 430 4.00 13.11 -0.47
C SER A 430 5.32 12.43 -0.08
N GLY A 431 6.44 13.14 -0.20
CA GLY A 431 7.76 12.63 0.22
C GLY A 431 7.87 12.41 1.73
N VAL A 432 7.43 13.38 2.55
CA VAL A 432 7.47 13.23 4.02
C VAL A 432 6.58 12.07 4.47
N VAL A 433 5.39 11.90 3.87
CA VAL A 433 4.50 10.79 4.24
C VAL A 433 5.08 9.44 3.80
N ALA A 434 5.66 9.36 2.60
CA ALA A 434 6.33 8.13 2.15
C ALA A 434 7.43 7.71 3.13
N VAL A 435 8.37 8.62 3.45
CA VAL A 435 9.51 8.31 4.33
C VAL A 435 9.06 7.96 5.74
N MET A 436 8.10 8.70 6.32
CA MET A 436 7.57 8.40 7.65
C MET A 436 6.85 7.05 7.69
N THR A 437 6.03 6.76 6.68
CA THR A 437 5.35 5.47 6.57
C THR A 437 6.38 4.35 6.45
N GLY A 438 7.43 4.55 5.65
CA GLY A 438 8.55 3.61 5.53
C GLY A 438 9.28 3.38 6.85
N GLY A 439 9.58 4.45 7.61
CA GLY A 439 10.21 4.33 8.93
C GLY A 439 9.37 3.55 9.93
N VAL A 440 8.06 3.82 10.00
CA VAL A 440 7.12 3.04 10.83
C VAL A 440 7.11 1.57 10.37
N CYS A 441 7.06 1.33 9.08
CA CYS A 441 7.09 -0.02 8.52
C CYS A 441 8.37 -0.78 8.84
N VAL A 442 9.55 -0.13 8.80
CA VAL A 442 10.84 -0.76 9.17
C VAL A 442 10.87 -1.12 10.65
N VAL A 443 10.40 -0.24 11.53
CA VAL A 443 10.32 -0.53 12.98
C VAL A 443 9.40 -1.71 13.24
N LEU A 444 8.26 -1.78 12.54
CA LEU A 444 7.31 -2.89 12.65
C LEU A 444 7.91 -4.18 12.06
N ALA A 445 8.56 -4.13 10.90
CA ALA A 445 9.24 -5.28 10.32
C ALA A 445 10.28 -5.87 11.30
N TRP A 446 11.07 -5.01 11.95
CA TRP A 446 12.03 -5.45 12.97
C TRP A 446 11.35 -6.02 14.22
N ALA A 447 10.35 -5.33 14.76
CA ALA A 447 9.65 -5.76 15.97
C ALA A 447 8.87 -7.08 15.80
N PHE A 448 8.52 -7.42 14.55
CA PHE A 448 7.75 -8.61 14.20
C PHE A 448 8.55 -9.62 13.35
N ALA A 449 9.87 -9.47 13.24
CA ALA A 449 10.73 -10.31 12.42
C ALA A 449 10.62 -11.81 12.77
N SER A 450 10.36 -12.14 14.04
CA SER A 450 10.20 -13.53 14.52
C SER A 450 8.85 -14.17 14.20
N ARG A 451 7.93 -13.47 13.55
CA ARG A 451 6.57 -13.95 13.29
C ARG A 451 6.26 -14.24 11.82
N GLY A 452 7.27 -14.23 10.95
CA GLY A 452 7.15 -14.50 9.51
C GLY A 452 6.35 -13.44 8.74
N GLY A 453 6.77 -13.08 7.52
CA GLY A 453 6.04 -12.31 6.49
C GLY A 453 5.48 -10.91 6.77
N LEU A 454 5.54 -10.40 8.00
CA LEU A 454 5.21 -9.01 8.32
C LEU A 454 6.25 -8.02 7.78
N ASP A 455 7.47 -8.50 7.56
CA ASP A 455 8.55 -7.77 6.89
C ASP A 455 8.18 -7.40 5.44
N HIS A 456 7.52 -8.30 4.70
CA HIS A 456 7.13 -8.06 3.30
C HIS A 456 5.99 -7.04 3.15
N VAL A 457 4.94 -7.16 3.98
CA VAL A 457 3.77 -6.25 3.93
C VAL A 457 4.15 -4.82 4.31
N ALA A 458 5.01 -4.66 5.32
CA ALA A 458 5.49 -3.37 5.76
C ALA A 458 6.45 -2.72 4.73
N ALA A 459 7.36 -3.50 4.14
CA ALA A 459 8.30 -3.00 3.12
C ALA A 459 7.60 -2.50 1.84
N GLN A 460 6.41 -3.01 1.51
CA GLN A 460 5.68 -2.65 0.28
C GLN A 460 4.78 -1.41 0.43
N MET A 461 4.38 -0.99 1.63
CA MET A 461 3.34 0.05 1.82
C MET A 461 3.78 1.49 1.49
N TRP A 462 5.03 1.83 1.73
CA TRP A 462 5.42 3.23 1.82
C TRP A 462 5.55 3.93 0.46
N VAL A 463 6.05 3.26 -0.59
CA VAL A 463 6.12 3.83 -1.95
C VAL A 463 4.71 4.09 -2.51
N PRO A 464 3.78 3.09 -2.54
CA PRO A 464 2.39 3.32 -2.92
C PRO A 464 1.71 4.42 -2.12
N MET A 465 1.99 4.53 -0.82
CA MET A 465 1.39 5.57 0.02
C MET A 465 1.81 6.98 -0.44
N GLY A 466 3.09 7.18 -0.76
CA GLY A 466 3.63 8.44 -1.28
C GLY A 466 3.09 8.79 -2.66
N THR A 467 3.09 7.84 -3.59
CA THR A 467 2.64 8.05 -4.96
C THR A 467 1.13 8.27 -5.04
N ALA A 468 0.35 7.53 -4.24
CA ALA A 468 -1.07 7.73 -4.10
C ALA A 468 -1.40 9.08 -3.45
N ALA A 469 -0.61 9.51 -2.46
CA ALA A 469 -0.75 10.83 -1.89
C ALA A 469 -0.58 11.91 -2.96
N LEU A 470 0.45 11.80 -3.80
CA LEU A 470 0.72 12.74 -4.87
C LEU A 470 -0.40 12.74 -5.92
N ALA A 471 -0.91 11.57 -6.29
CA ALA A 471 -1.99 11.42 -7.27
C ALA A 471 -3.32 12.03 -6.80
N LEU A 472 -3.55 12.09 -5.49
CA LEU A 472 -4.71 12.73 -4.86
C LEU A 472 -4.55 14.25 -4.65
N THR A 473 -3.46 14.86 -5.12
CA THR A 473 -3.31 16.33 -5.07
C THR A 473 -3.97 17.02 -6.25
N ALA A 474 -4.29 18.31 -6.09
CA ALA A 474 -4.80 19.12 -7.19
C ALA A 474 -3.77 19.17 -8.34
N TRP A 475 -2.48 19.29 -8.02
CA TRP A 475 -1.40 19.22 -9.00
C TRP A 475 -1.35 17.89 -9.76
N GLY A 476 -1.45 16.76 -9.04
CA GLY A 476 -1.46 15.42 -9.64
C GLY A 476 -2.66 15.21 -10.57
N GLN A 477 -3.86 15.53 -10.10
CA GLN A 477 -5.07 15.43 -10.91
C GLN A 477 -5.04 16.36 -12.14
N LEU A 478 -4.52 17.59 -11.97
CA LEU A 478 -4.31 18.52 -13.08
C LEU A 478 -3.30 17.97 -14.09
N ALA A 479 -2.22 17.32 -13.65
CA ALA A 479 -1.25 16.71 -14.56
C ALA A 479 -1.90 15.64 -15.43
N VAL A 480 -2.71 14.75 -14.85
CA VAL A 480 -3.45 13.73 -15.61
C VAL A 480 -4.43 14.37 -16.59
N ALA A 481 -5.21 15.35 -16.13
CA ALA A 481 -6.17 16.06 -16.97
C ALA A 481 -5.47 16.76 -18.16
N ARG A 482 -4.33 17.40 -17.92
CA ARG A 482 -3.53 18.06 -18.96
C ARG A 482 -2.99 17.08 -20.00
N VAL A 483 -2.40 15.97 -19.55
CA VAL A 483 -1.87 14.93 -20.46
C VAL A 483 -3.00 14.37 -21.30
N TRP A 484 -4.14 14.02 -20.70
CA TRP A 484 -5.29 13.52 -21.45
C TRP A 484 -5.83 14.53 -22.47
N LEU A 485 -6.02 15.80 -22.06
CA LEU A 485 -6.56 16.83 -22.96
C LEU A 485 -5.59 17.15 -24.10
N ALA A 486 -4.29 17.10 -23.85
CA ALA A 486 -3.28 17.29 -24.88
C ALA A 486 -3.19 16.11 -25.85
N LEU A 487 -3.20 14.87 -25.33
CA LEU A 487 -3.23 13.66 -26.16
C LEU A 487 -4.49 13.54 -27.02
N THR A 488 -5.62 14.06 -26.53
CA THR A 488 -6.89 14.07 -27.30
C THR A 488 -7.02 15.28 -28.23
N GLY A 489 -5.99 16.12 -28.36
CA GLY A 489 -6.00 17.30 -29.23
C GLY A 489 -6.95 18.42 -28.78
N ARG A 490 -7.52 18.32 -27.57
CA ARG A 490 -8.52 19.27 -27.05
C ARG A 490 -7.88 20.47 -26.36
N MET A 491 -6.60 20.42 -26.02
CA MET A 491 -5.89 21.50 -25.35
C MET A 491 -4.38 21.49 -25.66
N PRO A 492 -3.69 22.64 -25.71
CA PRO A 492 -2.24 22.67 -25.88
C PRO A 492 -1.50 22.09 -24.66
N TRP A 493 -0.37 21.43 -24.91
CA TRP A 493 0.54 20.90 -23.88
C TRP A 493 0.99 21.97 -22.86
N ARG A 494 1.24 23.18 -23.36
CA ARG A 494 1.62 24.36 -22.55
C ARG A 494 0.39 25.19 -22.17
N ILE A 495 -0.58 24.55 -21.53
CA ILE A 495 -1.84 25.17 -21.08
C ILE A 495 -1.65 26.52 -20.37
N MET A 496 -0.71 26.62 -19.43
CA MET A 496 -0.54 27.84 -18.64
C MET A 496 -0.02 29.00 -19.49
N THR A 497 0.87 28.75 -20.46
CA THR A 497 1.32 29.83 -21.37
C THR A 497 0.23 30.22 -22.35
N PHE A 498 -0.63 29.29 -22.76
CA PHE A 498 -1.81 29.61 -23.57
C PHE A 498 -2.79 30.50 -22.80
N LEU A 499 -3.09 30.16 -21.54
CA LEU A 499 -3.98 30.95 -20.69
C LEU A 499 -3.40 32.33 -20.39
N ASP A 500 -2.09 32.42 -20.16
CA ASP A 500 -1.39 33.69 -19.93
C ASP A 500 -1.39 34.57 -21.18
N GLU A 501 -1.19 33.99 -22.37
CA GLU A 501 -1.31 34.72 -23.64
C GLU A 501 -2.75 35.18 -23.89
N ALA A 502 -3.76 34.35 -23.60
CA ALA A 502 -5.16 34.72 -23.71
C ALA A 502 -5.54 35.82 -22.71
N HIS A 503 -4.93 35.84 -21.53
CA HIS A 503 -5.05 36.93 -20.57
C HIS A 503 -4.41 38.21 -21.08
N ARG A 504 -3.16 38.15 -21.59
CA ARG A 504 -2.46 39.29 -22.20
C ARG A 504 -3.20 39.88 -23.39
N ARG A 505 -3.90 39.05 -24.18
CA ARG A 505 -4.75 39.47 -25.29
C ARG A 505 -6.14 39.94 -24.85
N GLY A 506 -6.44 39.97 -23.55
CA GLY A 506 -7.69 40.51 -22.99
C GLY A 506 -8.91 39.60 -23.09
N VAL A 507 -8.78 38.37 -23.61
CA VAL A 507 -9.87 37.37 -23.68
C VAL A 507 -10.24 36.88 -22.29
N LEU A 508 -9.21 36.64 -21.47
CA LEU A 508 -9.35 36.21 -20.08
C LEU A 508 -9.00 37.36 -19.13
N ARG A 509 -9.74 37.49 -18.03
CA ARG A 509 -9.36 38.29 -16.87
C ARG A 509 -8.83 37.37 -15.77
N GLN A 510 -7.93 37.88 -14.95
CA GLN A 510 -7.45 37.17 -13.77
C GLN A 510 -8.30 37.54 -12.55
N SER A 511 -8.79 36.54 -11.83
CA SER A 511 -9.52 36.68 -10.57
C SER A 511 -8.86 35.77 -9.53
N GLY A 512 -7.97 36.34 -8.70
CA GLY A 512 -7.13 35.59 -7.77
C GLY A 512 -6.25 34.54 -8.47
N ALA A 513 -6.44 33.26 -8.13
CA ALA A 513 -5.77 32.11 -8.74
C ALA A 513 -6.44 31.57 -10.03
N HIS A 514 -7.50 32.20 -10.53
CA HIS A 514 -8.27 31.72 -11.67
C HIS A 514 -8.19 32.65 -12.87
N TYR A 515 -8.24 32.05 -14.07
CA TYR A 515 -8.55 32.77 -15.30
C TYR A 515 -10.03 32.62 -15.60
N GLU A 516 -10.72 33.73 -15.81
CA GLU A 516 -12.13 33.80 -16.16
C GLU A 516 -12.30 34.51 -17.49
N PHE A 517 -13.32 34.17 -18.27
CA PHE A 517 -13.64 34.97 -19.45
C PHE A 517 -14.03 36.39 -19.02
N ARG A 518 -13.47 37.39 -19.70
CA ARG A 518 -13.83 38.79 -19.43
C ARG A 518 -15.29 39.07 -19.79
N HIS A 519 -15.82 38.38 -20.80
CA HIS A 519 -17.15 38.59 -21.34
C HIS A 519 -18.06 37.40 -21.05
N LEU A 520 -19.09 37.62 -20.22
CA LEU A 520 -20.10 36.61 -19.87
C LEU A 520 -20.84 36.07 -21.12
N HIS A 521 -21.08 36.89 -22.13
CA HIS A 521 -21.71 36.46 -23.38
C HIS A 521 -20.87 35.44 -24.15
N MET A 522 -19.53 35.59 -24.13
CA MET A 522 -18.63 34.63 -24.76
C MET A 522 -18.64 33.30 -23.99
N GLN A 523 -18.65 33.37 -22.66
CA GLN A 523 -18.78 32.18 -21.82
C GLN A 523 -20.10 31.45 -22.06
N GLN A 524 -21.22 32.19 -22.14
CA GLN A 524 -22.54 31.63 -22.43
C GLN A 524 -22.57 30.96 -23.80
N ARG A 525 -22.12 31.64 -24.87
CA ARG A 525 -22.08 31.03 -26.22
C ARG A 525 -21.23 29.76 -26.28
N LEU A 526 -20.06 29.75 -25.64
CA LEU A 526 -19.18 28.56 -25.59
C LEU A 526 -19.81 27.42 -24.78
N ALA A 527 -20.51 27.73 -23.68
CA ALA A 527 -21.24 26.74 -22.91
C ALA A 527 -22.41 26.15 -23.71
N SER A 528 -23.20 26.98 -24.40
CA SER A 528 -24.30 26.54 -25.26
C SER A 528 -23.83 25.65 -26.40
N ALA A 529 -22.72 26.01 -27.06
CA ALA A 529 -22.15 25.19 -28.13
C ALA A 529 -21.66 23.82 -27.62
N ALA A 530 -21.17 23.74 -26.38
CA ALA A 530 -20.75 22.49 -25.76
C ALA A 530 -21.94 21.58 -25.38
N GLU A 531 -23.07 22.17 -24.96
CA GLU A 531 -24.32 21.43 -24.69
C GLU A 531 -24.92 20.86 -25.98
N VAL A 532 -24.99 21.67 -27.06
CA VAL A 532 -25.45 21.22 -28.38
C VAL A 532 -24.59 20.06 -28.92
N SER A 533 -23.27 20.13 -28.74
CA SER A 533 -22.35 19.06 -29.15
C SER A 533 -22.45 17.79 -28.29
N GLN A 534 -23.00 17.85 -27.07
CA GLN A 534 -23.27 16.67 -26.24
C GLN A 534 -24.63 16.01 -26.53
N GLN A 535 -25.55 16.75 -27.16
CA GLN A 535 -26.93 16.31 -27.41
C GLN A 535 -27.12 15.56 -28.74
N ASP A 536 -26.07 15.42 -29.55
CA ASP A 536 -26.12 14.62 -30.77
C ASP A 536 -25.27 13.32 -30.67
N PRO A 537 -25.83 12.22 -30.12
CA PRO A 537 -25.29 10.89 -30.35
C PRO A 537 -26.01 10.09 -31.45
N ARG A 538 -27.09 10.58 -32.07
CA ARG A 538 -27.87 9.86 -33.11
C ARG A 538 -29.00 10.76 -33.63
N THR A 539 -28.73 11.54 -34.67
CA THR A 539 -29.77 11.86 -35.66
C THR A 539 -29.34 11.29 -37.01
N THR A 540 -29.49 9.97 -37.15
CA THR A 540 -29.79 9.39 -38.46
C THR A 540 -31.15 9.93 -38.87
N VAL A 541 -31.13 10.97 -39.69
CA VAL A 541 -32.28 11.37 -40.51
C VAL A 541 -32.60 10.18 -41.42
N PRO A 542 -33.83 9.65 -41.45
CA PRO A 542 -34.22 8.73 -42.51
C PRO A 542 -34.34 9.55 -43.80
N MET A 543 -33.49 9.25 -44.78
CA MET A 543 -33.70 9.72 -46.15
C MET A 543 -34.52 8.67 -46.91
N ALA A 544 -35.67 9.14 -47.38
CA ALA A 544 -36.58 8.61 -48.40
C ALA A 544 -37.33 7.31 -48.07
#